data_AF-A0AA97M8F1-F1
#
_entry.id   AF-A0AA97M8F1-F1
#
_cell.length_a   1.000
_cell.length_b   1.000
_cell.length_c   1.000
_cell.angle_alpha   90.00
_cell.angle_beta   90.00
_cell.angle_gamma   90.00
#
_symmetry.space_group_name_H-M   'P 1'
#
loop_
_entity.id
_entity.type
_entity.pdbx_description
1 polymer ?
#
loop_
_entity_poly.entity_id
_entity_poly.type
_entity_poly.pdbx_seq_one_letter_code
_entity_poly.pdbx_strand_id
1 'polypeptide(L)'
;MPLWLREHSWRQTLTAVYLSLPLRGARATPANIFCTEQYLKVSIPPFLFEAILYAPIDDTNSTAKIGNGNIFFTLYKKEPAMWDSLTLANADKEKLQHVRENAVLKAHEKAKEETEAKKITKQEHKNYALEATMKLEEAERKRIEDLKEKERQKVAKELELWKNQQKDADKYKNIPKKGELRQEIEELKEKKNEKMDKTRIPNEGTSKARLKPTKGCHGSCSMFSENLKEEQLPAPRSAATIKVNFTPRVFPTALRESRVAEEEEWLQKQAEARRAINSDLSELEDLKEEEKNPDWLKDKGNKMFAMGNYLAAVNAYNLAVRLNNRLPLLYLNRAACHLKLRNLHKAIEDSSKALELLTPPVPDNENARVKAYVRRGTAFCQLELYAEGLQDYEAALKIDPKNKNIEKDAEKIRHLIQGTLQGS
;
A
#
# COMPACT_ATOMS: atom_id res chain seq x y z
N MET A 1 -11.23 -43.82 -19.55
CA MET A 1 -12.59 -43.86 -19.00
C MET A 1 -12.49 -44.05 -17.49
N PRO A 2 -13.31 -43.36 -16.67
CA PRO A 2 -13.29 -43.57 -15.23
C PRO A 2 -13.80 -44.98 -14.88
N LEU A 3 -13.16 -45.62 -13.91
CA LEU A 3 -13.52 -46.93 -13.38
C LEU A 3 -14.54 -46.74 -12.25
N TRP A 4 -15.74 -47.30 -12.41
CA TRP A 4 -16.79 -47.18 -11.40
C TRP A 4 -16.48 -48.06 -10.19
N LEU A 5 -16.39 -47.45 -9.01
CA LEU A 5 -16.27 -48.16 -7.74
C LEU A 5 -17.62 -48.79 -7.38
N ARG A 6 -17.79 -50.07 -7.69
CA ARG A 6 -19.01 -50.82 -7.35
C ARG A 6 -18.94 -51.47 -5.97
N GLU A 7 -17.72 -51.82 -5.52
CA GLU A 7 -17.50 -52.37 -4.19
C GLU A 7 -17.58 -51.24 -3.15
N HIS A 8 -18.61 -51.28 -2.32
CA HIS A 8 -18.79 -50.36 -1.20
C HIS A 8 -19.43 -51.12 -0.04
N SER A 9 -19.08 -50.76 1.18
CA SER A 9 -19.68 -51.31 2.39
C SER A 9 -20.27 -50.17 3.20
N TRP A 10 -21.51 -50.32 3.65
CA TRP A 10 -22.16 -49.30 4.46
C TRP A 10 -22.82 -49.91 5.69
N ARG A 11 -22.89 -49.12 6.75
CA ARG A 11 -23.59 -49.42 8.00
C ARG A 11 -24.37 -48.20 8.40
N GLN A 12 -25.43 -48.38 9.19
CA GLN A 12 -26.22 -47.24 9.66
C GLN A 12 -26.62 -47.38 11.12
N THR A 13 -26.86 -46.23 11.70
CA THR A 13 -27.60 -46.05 12.95
C THR A 13 -28.87 -45.25 12.63
N LEU A 14 -29.70 -45.01 13.65
CA LEU A 14 -30.88 -44.14 13.52
C LEU A 14 -30.49 -42.71 13.09
N THR A 15 -29.29 -42.24 13.45
CA THR A 15 -28.86 -40.85 13.27
C THR A 15 -27.77 -40.65 12.23
N ALA A 16 -27.01 -41.70 11.88
CA ALA A 16 -25.86 -41.59 10.99
C ALA A 16 -25.73 -42.78 10.03
N VAL A 17 -25.02 -42.56 8.92
CA VAL A 17 -24.64 -43.56 7.93
C VAL A 17 -23.13 -43.57 7.81
N TYR A 18 -22.55 -44.74 7.95
CA TYR A 18 -21.12 -45.00 7.80
C TYR A 18 -20.89 -45.69 6.46
N LEU A 19 -20.22 -45.01 5.53
CA LEU A 19 -19.91 -45.56 4.21
C LEU A 19 -18.39 -45.72 4.08
N SER A 20 -17.96 -46.92 3.71
CA SER A 20 -16.56 -47.29 3.48
C SER A 20 -16.36 -47.66 2.02
N LEU A 21 -15.51 -46.90 1.33
CA LEU A 21 -15.12 -47.11 -0.07
C LEU A 21 -13.67 -47.60 -0.13
N PRO A 22 -13.44 -48.89 -0.47
CA PRO A 22 -12.09 -49.42 -0.64
C PRO A 22 -11.47 -48.99 -1.98
N LEU A 23 -10.28 -48.40 -1.93
CA LEU A 23 -9.49 -47.99 -3.09
C LEU A 23 -8.37 -49.02 -3.31
N ARG A 24 -8.67 -50.11 -4.01
CA ARG A 24 -7.64 -51.13 -4.31
C ARG A 24 -6.56 -50.55 -5.24
N GLY A 25 -5.34 -50.38 -4.72
CA GLY A 25 -4.17 -50.01 -5.49
C GLY A 25 -3.96 -48.51 -5.76
N ALA A 26 -4.82 -47.62 -5.22
CA ALA A 26 -4.61 -46.18 -5.33
C ALA A 26 -3.60 -45.70 -4.28
N ARG A 27 -2.48 -45.12 -4.72
CA ARG A 27 -1.60 -44.32 -3.83
C ARG A 27 -2.37 -43.07 -3.39
N ALA A 28 -1.94 -42.42 -2.30
CA ALA A 28 -2.60 -41.26 -1.69
C ALA A 28 -2.64 -40.02 -2.61
N THR A 29 -3.47 -40.06 -3.64
CA THR A 29 -3.83 -38.94 -4.50
C THR A 29 -4.95 -38.13 -3.83
N PRO A 30 -4.99 -36.80 -4.01
CA PRO A 30 -6.07 -35.97 -3.45
C PRO A 30 -7.42 -36.44 -4.01
N ALA A 31 -8.32 -36.82 -3.12
CA ALA A 31 -9.69 -37.19 -3.50
C ALA A 31 -10.53 -35.94 -3.68
N ASN A 32 -11.23 -35.84 -4.80
CA ASN A 32 -12.24 -34.81 -5.00
C ASN A 32 -13.59 -35.36 -4.52
N ILE A 33 -14.04 -34.87 -3.36
CA ILE A 33 -15.29 -35.27 -2.71
C ILE A 33 -16.28 -34.13 -2.88
N PHE A 34 -17.39 -34.40 -3.52
CA PHE A 34 -18.52 -33.50 -3.65
C PHE A 34 -19.71 -34.12 -2.90
N CYS A 35 -20.12 -33.48 -1.82
CA CYS A 35 -21.21 -33.91 -0.96
C CYS A 35 -22.26 -32.81 -0.92
N THR A 36 -23.53 -33.21 -1.02
CA THR A 36 -24.70 -32.35 -0.80
C THR A 36 -25.75 -33.14 -0.02
N GLU A 37 -26.88 -32.52 0.30
CA GLU A 37 -27.95 -33.16 1.09
C GLU A 37 -28.41 -34.51 0.50
N GLN A 38 -28.43 -34.69 -0.82
CA GLN A 38 -28.99 -35.91 -1.44
C GLN A 38 -28.02 -36.59 -2.41
N TYR A 39 -26.83 -36.02 -2.63
CA TYR A 39 -25.92 -36.49 -3.66
C TYR A 39 -24.49 -36.53 -3.14
N LEU A 40 -23.84 -37.68 -3.33
CA LEU A 40 -22.45 -37.92 -2.99
C LEU A 40 -21.68 -38.36 -4.23
N LYS A 41 -20.63 -37.64 -4.57
CA LYS A 41 -19.72 -37.96 -5.65
C LYS A 41 -18.29 -37.94 -5.14
N VAL A 42 -17.56 -39.00 -5.43
CA VAL A 42 -16.15 -39.13 -5.09
C VAL A 42 -15.38 -39.45 -6.35
N SER A 43 -14.44 -38.58 -6.72
CA SER A 43 -13.61 -38.71 -7.90
C SER A 43 -12.15 -38.80 -7.51
N ILE A 44 -11.53 -39.95 -7.79
CA ILE A 44 -10.11 -40.22 -7.55
C ILE A 44 -9.55 -40.90 -8.79
N PRO A 45 -8.88 -40.21 -9.71
CA PRO A 45 -8.43 -40.82 -10.96
C PRO A 45 -7.62 -42.12 -10.73
N PRO A 46 -7.99 -43.26 -11.34
CA PRO A 46 -9.03 -43.45 -12.37
C PRO A 46 -10.44 -43.79 -11.84
N PHE A 47 -10.65 -43.93 -10.54
CA PHE A 47 -11.89 -44.31 -9.88
C PHE A 47 -12.94 -43.19 -9.76
N LEU A 48 -14.21 -43.56 -9.91
CA LEU A 48 -15.38 -42.70 -9.69
C LEU A 48 -16.45 -43.44 -8.90
N PHE A 49 -17.00 -42.79 -7.89
CA PHE A 49 -18.17 -43.23 -7.13
C PHE A 49 -19.22 -42.13 -7.17
N GLU A 50 -20.46 -42.51 -7.41
CA GLU A 50 -21.61 -41.60 -7.46
C GLU A 50 -22.79 -42.31 -6.80
N ALA A 51 -23.40 -41.67 -5.82
CA ALA A 51 -24.52 -42.19 -5.08
C ALA A 51 -25.53 -41.06 -4.81
N ILE A 52 -26.78 -41.31 -5.17
CA ILE A 52 -27.92 -40.50 -4.71
C ILE A 52 -28.44 -41.15 -3.45
N LEU A 53 -28.37 -40.43 -2.34
CA LEU A 53 -28.71 -40.92 -1.03
C LEU A 53 -30.23 -41.11 -0.91
N TYR A 54 -30.65 -42.10 -0.12
CA TYR A 54 -32.06 -42.40 0.10
C TYR A 54 -32.85 -41.22 0.71
N ALA A 55 -32.25 -40.52 1.65
CA ALA A 55 -32.86 -39.40 2.37
C ALA A 55 -31.84 -38.26 2.57
N PRO A 56 -32.29 -37.02 2.82
CA PRO A 56 -31.40 -35.88 2.98
C PRO A 56 -30.48 -36.03 4.20
N ILE A 57 -29.20 -35.73 4.00
CA ILE A 57 -28.16 -35.67 5.03
C ILE A 57 -27.80 -34.22 5.36
N ASP A 58 -27.23 -34.03 6.55
CA ASP A 58 -26.65 -32.76 6.96
C ASP A 58 -25.21 -32.65 6.44
N ASP A 59 -25.02 -31.85 5.41
CA ASP A 59 -23.72 -31.60 4.76
C ASP A 59 -22.70 -30.93 5.71
N THR A 60 -23.15 -30.12 6.67
CA THR A 60 -22.26 -29.31 7.51
C THR A 60 -21.55 -30.12 8.59
N ASN A 61 -22.25 -31.09 9.18
CA ASN A 61 -21.73 -31.94 10.25
C ASN A 61 -21.13 -33.26 9.73
N SER A 62 -21.42 -33.63 8.49
CA SER A 62 -20.90 -34.85 7.88
C SER A 62 -19.38 -34.75 7.64
N THR A 63 -18.66 -35.83 7.90
CA THR A 63 -17.19 -35.86 7.78
C THR A 63 -16.72 -36.97 6.86
N ALA A 64 -15.66 -36.68 6.10
CA ALA A 64 -14.98 -37.66 5.26
C ALA A 64 -13.52 -37.80 5.71
N LYS A 65 -13.10 -39.02 6.03
CA LYS A 65 -11.73 -39.36 6.41
C LYS A 65 -11.13 -40.26 5.34
N ILE A 66 -10.01 -39.82 4.78
CA ILE A 66 -9.25 -40.57 3.77
C ILE A 66 -8.04 -41.19 4.46
N GLY A 67 -7.89 -42.51 4.45
CA GLY A 67 -6.78 -43.18 5.11
C GLY A 67 -6.60 -44.64 4.72
N ASN A 68 -5.35 -45.12 4.67
CA ASN A 68 -4.98 -46.53 4.47
C ASN A 68 -5.63 -47.18 3.23
N GLY A 69 -5.75 -46.43 2.12
CA GLY A 69 -6.36 -46.95 0.90
C GLY A 69 -7.90 -47.08 0.96
N ASN A 70 -8.56 -46.53 1.98
CA ASN A 70 -10.02 -46.51 2.11
C ASN A 70 -10.51 -45.07 2.39
N ILE A 71 -11.75 -44.78 1.98
CA ILE A 71 -12.45 -43.55 2.35
C ILE A 71 -13.59 -43.92 3.28
N PHE A 72 -13.60 -43.30 4.46
CA PHE A 72 -14.65 -43.46 5.46
C PHE A 72 -15.47 -42.18 5.53
N PHE A 73 -16.75 -42.29 5.21
CA PHE A 73 -17.74 -41.23 5.38
C PHE A 73 -18.55 -41.49 6.64
N THR A 74 -18.70 -40.45 7.45
CA THR A 74 -19.69 -40.37 8.53
C THR A 74 -20.70 -39.32 8.12
N LEU A 75 -21.84 -39.77 7.59
CA LEU A 75 -22.91 -38.91 7.10
C LEU A 75 -24.01 -38.83 8.17
N TYR A 76 -24.39 -37.63 8.60
CA TYR A 76 -25.48 -37.46 9.57
C TYR A 76 -26.81 -37.28 8.86
N LYS A 77 -27.84 -38.02 9.29
CA LYS A 77 -29.19 -37.94 8.72
C LYS A 77 -29.89 -36.68 9.24
N LYS A 78 -30.60 -35.97 8.36
CA LYS A 78 -31.43 -34.82 8.75
C LYS A 78 -32.65 -35.27 9.56
N GLU A 79 -33.20 -36.43 9.20
CA GLU A 79 -34.31 -37.07 9.90
C GLU A 79 -33.87 -38.45 10.42
N PRO A 80 -34.14 -38.78 11.71
CA PRO A 80 -33.73 -40.05 12.29
C PRO A 80 -34.62 -41.19 11.78
N ALA A 81 -34.20 -41.89 10.73
CA ALA A 81 -34.92 -43.01 10.15
C ALA A 81 -33.96 -44.11 9.69
N MET A 82 -34.38 -45.38 9.76
CA MET A 82 -33.64 -46.51 9.16
C MET A 82 -33.83 -46.50 7.64
N TRP A 83 -32.75 -46.69 6.89
CA TRP A 83 -32.78 -46.72 5.43
C TRP A 83 -32.81 -48.16 4.93
N ASP A 84 -33.73 -48.49 4.03
CA ASP A 84 -33.79 -49.84 3.43
C ASP A 84 -32.66 -50.07 2.42
N SER A 85 -32.13 -48.99 1.85
CA SER A 85 -31.01 -48.99 0.91
C SER A 85 -30.19 -47.71 1.04
N LEU A 86 -28.90 -47.75 0.69
CA LEU A 86 -28.04 -46.55 0.69
C LEU A 86 -28.45 -45.57 -0.42
N THR A 87 -28.85 -46.13 -1.57
CA THR A 87 -29.24 -45.39 -2.76
C THR A 87 -30.71 -45.60 -3.08
N LEU A 88 -31.39 -44.56 -3.55
CA LEU A 88 -32.78 -44.67 -4.01
C LEU A 88 -32.91 -45.75 -5.12
N ALA A 89 -33.51 -46.90 -4.81
CA ALA A 89 -33.66 -48.00 -5.76
C ALA A 89 -34.75 -47.68 -6.80
N ASN A 90 -34.47 -47.98 -8.08
CA ASN A 90 -35.40 -47.89 -9.22
C ASN A 90 -35.89 -46.49 -9.63
N ALA A 91 -35.03 -45.47 -9.66
CA ALA A 91 -35.39 -44.19 -10.28
C ALA A 91 -35.03 -44.13 -11.77
N ASP A 92 -35.90 -43.53 -12.58
CA ASP A 92 -35.68 -43.30 -14.01
C ASP A 92 -34.42 -42.46 -14.24
N LYS A 93 -33.64 -42.77 -15.28
CA LYS A 93 -32.38 -42.09 -15.60
C LYS A 93 -32.50 -40.56 -15.61
N GLU A 94 -33.63 -40.04 -16.07
CA GLU A 94 -33.94 -38.60 -16.13
C GLU A 94 -34.12 -37.99 -14.73
N LYS A 95 -34.77 -38.72 -13.81
CA LYS A 95 -34.94 -38.28 -12.42
C LYS A 95 -33.59 -38.21 -11.70
N LEU A 96 -32.70 -39.18 -11.92
CA LEU A 96 -31.34 -39.12 -11.36
C LEU A 96 -30.55 -37.93 -11.90
N GLN A 97 -30.67 -37.65 -13.20
CA GLN A 97 -30.00 -36.51 -13.81
C GLN A 97 -30.52 -35.18 -13.22
N HIS A 98 -31.83 -35.04 -13.08
CA HIS A 98 -32.43 -33.85 -12.49
C HIS A 98 -32.01 -33.64 -11.01
N VAL A 99 -31.95 -34.72 -10.21
CA VAL A 99 -31.46 -34.64 -8.82
C VAL A 99 -29.99 -34.19 -8.78
N ARG A 100 -29.17 -34.70 -9.69
CA ARG A 100 -27.76 -34.28 -9.81
C ARG A 100 -27.64 -32.81 -10.21
N GLU A 101 -28.38 -32.36 -11.21
CA GLU A 101 -28.35 -30.97 -11.67
C GLU A 101 -28.79 -30.02 -10.55
N ASN A 102 -29.88 -30.35 -9.84
CA ASN A 102 -30.34 -29.58 -8.69
C ASN A 102 -29.34 -29.55 -7.53
N ALA A 103 -28.67 -30.66 -7.25
CA ALA A 103 -27.64 -30.71 -6.23
C ALA A 103 -26.45 -29.81 -6.58
N VAL A 104 -26.03 -29.78 -7.84
CA VAL A 104 -24.96 -28.90 -8.33
C VAL A 104 -25.39 -27.43 -8.29
N LEU A 105 -26.61 -27.12 -8.72
CA LEU A 105 -27.15 -25.75 -8.70
C LEU A 105 -27.20 -25.20 -7.26
N LYS A 106 -27.77 -25.97 -6.31
CA LYS A 106 -27.82 -25.56 -4.89
C LYS A 106 -26.43 -25.33 -4.30
N ALA A 107 -25.47 -26.21 -4.62
CA ALA A 107 -24.09 -26.04 -4.14
C ALA A 107 -23.44 -24.77 -4.71
N HIS A 108 -23.72 -24.45 -5.98
CA HIS A 108 -23.24 -23.23 -6.62
C HIS A 108 -23.87 -21.96 -6.02
N GLU A 109 -25.18 -21.97 -5.77
CA GLU A 109 -25.89 -20.87 -5.11
C GLU A 109 -25.34 -20.61 -3.70
N LYS A 110 -25.20 -21.65 -2.88
CA LYS A 110 -24.62 -21.54 -1.53
C LYS A 110 -23.19 -21.00 -1.57
N ALA A 111 -22.35 -21.49 -2.50
CA ALA A 111 -20.99 -20.98 -2.65
C ALA A 111 -20.97 -19.50 -3.05
N LYS A 112 -21.89 -19.07 -3.92
CA LYS A 112 -22.04 -17.66 -4.31
C LYS A 112 -22.44 -16.80 -3.10
N GLU A 113 -23.45 -17.21 -2.35
CA GLU A 113 -23.89 -16.51 -1.12
C GLU A 113 -22.76 -16.39 -0.09
N GLU A 114 -21.96 -17.45 0.12
CA GLU A 114 -20.81 -17.41 1.02
C GLU A 114 -19.74 -16.40 0.55
N THR A 115 -19.50 -16.29 -0.76
CA THR A 115 -18.57 -15.29 -1.29
C THR A 115 -19.09 -13.86 -1.13
N GLU A 116 -20.39 -13.65 -1.33
CA GLU A 116 -21.05 -12.35 -1.12
C GLU A 116 -21.03 -11.96 0.36
N ALA A 117 -21.34 -12.89 1.26
CA ALA A 117 -21.24 -12.68 2.71
C ALA A 117 -19.82 -12.32 3.14
N LYS A 118 -18.79 -12.99 2.61
CA LYS A 118 -17.37 -12.65 2.88
C LYS A 118 -16.99 -11.26 2.35
N LYS A 119 -17.56 -10.83 1.22
CA LYS A 119 -17.35 -9.47 0.70
C LYS A 119 -18.01 -8.44 1.61
N ILE A 120 -19.22 -8.70 2.08
CA ILE A 120 -19.96 -7.83 2.99
C ILE A 120 -19.19 -7.68 4.30
N THR A 121 -18.77 -8.77 4.95
CA THR A 121 -17.99 -8.70 6.19
C THR A 121 -16.67 -7.98 6.01
N LYS A 122 -15.95 -8.22 4.90
CA LYS A 122 -14.72 -7.47 4.56
C LYS A 122 -15.00 -5.97 4.42
N GLN A 123 -16.11 -5.60 3.80
CA GLN A 123 -16.52 -4.20 3.64
C GLN A 123 -16.90 -3.56 4.98
N GLU A 124 -17.63 -4.27 5.82
CA GLU A 124 -17.96 -3.83 7.18
C GLU A 124 -16.70 -3.61 8.02
N HIS A 125 -15.74 -4.54 7.97
CA HIS A 125 -14.46 -4.38 8.66
C HIS A 125 -13.66 -3.16 8.15
N LYS A 126 -13.67 -2.89 6.85
CA LYS A 126 -13.04 -1.68 6.28
C LYS A 126 -13.73 -0.40 6.76
N ASN A 127 -15.06 -0.38 6.73
CA ASN A 127 -15.84 0.78 7.18
C ASN A 127 -15.62 1.05 8.67
N TYR A 128 -15.62 0.00 9.50
CA TYR A 128 -15.32 0.09 10.92
C TYR A 128 -13.92 0.66 11.19
N ALA A 129 -12.91 0.16 10.47
CA ALA A 129 -11.55 0.66 10.60
C ALA A 129 -11.45 2.15 10.22
N LEU A 130 -12.11 2.56 9.12
CA LEU A 130 -12.14 3.95 8.68
C LEU A 130 -12.84 4.85 9.71
N GLU A 131 -14.00 4.44 10.22
CA GLU A 131 -14.72 5.19 11.26
C GLU A 131 -13.86 5.34 12.54
N ALA A 132 -13.14 4.30 12.94
CA ALA A 132 -12.22 4.37 14.07
C ALA A 132 -11.09 5.38 13.83
N THR A 133 -10.50 5.41 12.63
CA THR A 133 -9.46 6.39 12.26
C THR A 133 -10.00 7.82 12.25
N MET A 134 -11.19 8.06 11.70
CA MET A 134 -11.83 9.38 11.71
C MET A 134 -12.08 9.87 13.15
N LYS A 135 -12.56 9.00 14.04
CA LYS A 135 -12.77 9.35 15.45
C LYS A 135 -11.48 9.76 16.16
N LEU A 136 -10.37 9.07 15.87
CA LEU A 136 -9.05 9.44 16.40
C LEU A 136 -8.60 10.80 15.86
N GLU A 137 -8.68 11.02 14.54
CA GLU A 137 -8.32 12.30 13.93
C GLU A 137 -9.17 13.47 14.44
N GLU A 138 -10.48 13.26 14.60
CA GLU A 138 -11.39 14.28 15.15
C GLU A 138 -11.02 14.65 16.59
N ALA A 139 -10.68 13.65 17.42
CA ALA A 139 -10.22 13.89 18.78
C ALA A 139 -8.89 14.66 18.80
N GLU A 140 -7.97 14.35 17.89
CA GLU A 140 -6.72 15.10 17.73
C GLU A 140 -6.95 16.54 17.27
N ARG A 141 -7.83 16.75 16.28
CA ARG A 141 -8.17 18.10 15.80
C ARG A 141 -8.77 18.95 16.92
N LYS A 142 -9.74 18.42 17.67
CA LYS A 142 -10.31 19.10 18.84
C LYS A 142 -9.25 19.45 19.88
N ARG A 143 -8.34 18.51 20.17
CA ARG A 143 -7.22 18.75 21.09
C ARG A 143 -6.31 19.89 20.62
N ILE A 144 -6.02 19.98 19.32
CA ILE A 144 -5.22 21.05 18.73
C ILE A 144 -5.97 22.39 18.80
N GLU A 145 -7.27 22.41 18.51
CA GLU A 145 -8.10 23.61 18.63
C GLU A 145 -8.14 24.13 20.07
N ASP A 146 -8.34 23.26 21.05
CA ASP A 146 -8.30 23.62 22.47
C ASP A 146 -6.94 24.20 22.89
N LEU A 147 -5.84 23.67 22.34
CA LEU A 147 -4.49 24.20 22.60
C LEU A 147 -4.32 25.59 21.98
N LYS A 148 -4.74 25.77 20.72
CA LYS A 148 -4.70 27.07 20.03
C LYS A 148 -5.53 28.13 20.78
N GLU A 149 -6.71 27.76 21.24
CA GLU A 149 -7.58 28.68 21.98
C GLU A 149 -6.98 29.07 23.33
N LYS A 150 -6.38 28.12 24.06
CA LYS A 150 -5.64 28.42 25.31
C LYS A 150 -4.47 29.37 25.07
N GLU A 151 -3.71 29.19 23.99
CA GLU A 151 -2.62 30.10 23.62
C GLU A 151 -3.14 31.49 23.25
N ARG A 152 -4.21 31.57 22.43
CA ARG A 152 -4.88 32.85 22.11
C ARG A 152 -5.33 33.58 23.37
N GLN A 153 -5.94 32.88 24.31
CA GLN A 153 -6.37 33.47 25.59
C GLN A 153 -5.19 33.95 26.44
N LYS A 154 -4.06 33.22 26.46
CA LYS A 154 -2.84 33.69 27.15
C LYS A 154 -2.29 34.96 26.52
N VAL A 155 -2.14 34.98 25.20
CA VAL A 155 -1.64 36.15 24.45
C VAL A 155 -2.57 37.35 24.64
N ALA A 156 -3.89 37.14 24.62
CA ALA A 156 -4.86 38.21 24.86
C ALA A 156 -4.70 38.81 26.26
N LYS A 157 -4.56 37.97 27.30
CA LYS A 157 -4.31 38.42 28.68
C LYS A 157 -2.97 39.16 28.80
N GLU A 158 -1.91 38.68 28.18
CA GLU A 158 -0.60 39.34 28.16
C GLU A 158 -0.67 40.71 27.48
N LEU A 159 -1.39 40.80 26.37
CA LEU A 159 -1.60 42.06 25.65
C LEU A 159 -2.42 43.07 26.47
N GLU A 160 -3.45 42.61 27.18
CA GLU A 160 -4.21 43.44 28.12
C GLU A 160 -3.34 43.94 29.27
N LEU A 161 -2.53 43.07 29.87
CA LEU A 161 -1.57 43.45 30.93
C LEU A 161 -0.56 44.48 30.43
N TRP A 162 0.02 44.26 29.25
CA TRP A 162 0.96 45.19 28.62
C TRP A 162 0.31 46.55 28.35
N LYS A 163 -0.93 46.57 27.84
CA LYS A 163 -1.69 47.80 27.59
C LYS A 163 -1.98 48.57 28.88
N ASN A 164 -2.29 47.87 29.97
CA ASN A 164 -2.48 48.49 31.28
C ASN A 164 -1.16 49.06 31.84
N GLN A 165 -0.06 48.32 31.72
CA GLN A 165 1.27 48.83 32.09
C GLN A 165 1.66 50.08 31.31
N GLN A 166 1.35 50.16 30.00
CA GLN A 166 1.56 51.38 29.23
C GLN A 166 0.72 52.55 29.74
N LYS A 167 -0.58 52.33 29.99
CA LYS A 167 -1.44 53.38 30.57
C LYS A 167 -0.92 53.86 31.93
N ASP A 168 -0.44 52.95 32.77
CA ASP A 168 0.15 53.29 34.06
C ASP A 168 1.46 54.07 33.86
N ALA A 169 2.35 53.64 32.97
CA ALA A 169 3.58 54.35 32.63
C ALA A 169 3.31 55.76 32.07
N ASP A 170 2.28 55.94 31.23
CA ASP A 170 1.87 57.23 30.70
C ASP A 170 1.22 58.12 31.77
N LYS A 171 0.44 57.54 32.70
CA LYS A 171 -0.02 58.25 33.91
C LYS A 171 1.15 58.74 34.76
N TYR A 172 2.17 57.91 34.99
CA TYR A 172 3.37 58.30 35.75
C TYR A 172 4.25 59.32 35.01
N LYS A 173 4.25 59.33 33.66
CA LYS A 173 4.91 60.39 32.86
C LYS A 173 4.17 61.72 32.91
N ASN A 174 2.83 61.70 33.03
CA ASN A 174 2.00 62.90 33.10
C ASN A 174 1.82 63.47 34.52
N ILE A 175 2.40 62.85 35.55
CA ILE A 175 2.55 63.50 36.86
C ILE A 175 3.74 64.48 36.75
N PRO A 176 3.53 65.80 36.91
CA PRO A 176 4.61 66.77 36.82
C PRO A 176 5.59 66.49 37.95
N LYS A 177 6.81 66.04 37.61
CA LYS A 177 7.94 66.12 38.53
C LYS A 177 8.17 67.60 38.81
N LYS A 178 7.62 68.06 39.94
CA LYS A 178 8.11 69.22 40.68
C LYS A 178 9.64 69.13 40.70
N GLY A 179 10.28 70.13 40.11
CA GLY A 179 11.64 70.10 39.59
C GLY A 179 12.77 70.10 40.61
N GLU A 180 12.69 69.33 41.70
CA GLU A 180 13.72 69.34 42.74
C GLU A 180 14.38 67.98 43.04
N LEU A 181 13.91 66.88 42.44
CA LEU A 181 14.52 65.54 42.69
C LEU A 181 15.35 64.98 41.52
N ARG A 182 15.66 65.78 40.49
CA ARG A 182 16.61 65.36 39.42
C ARG A 182 18.03 65.88 39.69
N GLN A 183 18.18 67.09 40.22
CA GLN A 183 19.50 67.65 40.55
C GLN A 183 20.14 66.95 41.76
N GLU A 184 19.34 66.53 42.76
CA GLU A 184 19.86 65.82 43.93
C GLU A 184 20.29 64.37 43.64
N ILE A 185 19.75 63.74 42.58
CA ILE A 185 20.13 62.38 42.15
C ILE A 185 21.36 62.41 41.22
N GLU A 186 21.52 63.46 40.41
CA GLU A 186 22.72 63.67 39.59
C GLU A 186 23.94 64.03 40.47
N GLU A 187 23.78 64.93 41.45
CA GLU A 187 24.86 65.31 42.38
C GLU A 187 25.29 64.16 43.31
N LEU A 188 24.38 63.29 43.72
CA LEU A 188 24.73 62.08 44.49
C LEU A 188 25.38 60.99 43.61
N LYS A 189 25.16 60.98 42.29
CA LYS A 189 25.84 60.09 41.34
C LYS A 189 27.28 60.55 41.05
N GLU A 190 27.51 61.85 40.91
CA GLU A 190 28.86 62.39 40.72
C GLU A 190 29.72 62.23 41.99
N LYS A 191 29.19 62.54 43.17
CA LYS A 191 29.92 62.37 44.46
C LYS A 191 30.21 60.91 44.83
N LYS A 192 29.49 59.95 44.26
CA LYS A 192 29.72 58.51 44.50
C LYS A 192 30.72 57.91 43.49
N ASN A 193 30.77 58.43 42.27
CA ASN A 193 31.76 58.03 41.26
C ASN A 193 33.18 58.54 41.59
N GLU A 194 33.34 59.68 42.28
CA GLU A 194 34.66 60.18 42.68
C GLU A 194 35.32 59.42 43.86
N LYS A 195 34.55 58.63 44.64
CA LYS A 195 35.06 57.89 45.81
C LYS A 195 35.35 56.41 45.59
N MET A 196 35.17 55.90 44.37
CA MET A 196 35.31 54.47 44.07
C MET A 196 36.19 54.17 42.85
N ASP A 197 37.20 55.01 42.60
CA ASP A 197 38.25 54.79 41.61
C ASP A 197 39.64 54.64 42.26
N LYS A 198 39.70 53.76 43.27
CA LYS A 198 40.91 53.04 43.69
C LYS A 198 40.54 51.57 43.83
N THR A 199 40.70 50.79 42.77
CA THR A 199 41.62 49.62 42.62
C THR A 199 41.18 48.80 41.40
N ARG A 200 42.12 48.46 40.51
CA ARG A 200 41.92 47.82 39.19
C ARG A 200 41.66 46.28 39.27
N ILE A 201 40.60 45.81 38.59
CA ILE A 201 40.41 44.71 37.56
C ILE A 201 41.21 43.36 37.68
N PRO A 202 40.76 42.17 37.16
CA PRO A 202 39.43 41.57 36.86
C PRO A 202 39.21 40.14 37.47
N ASN A 203 37.97 39.64 37.49
CA ASN A 203 37.47 38.56 36.60
C ASN A 203 36.36 37.67 37.23
N GLU A 204 35.42 37.32 36.35
CA GLU A 204 34.50 36.17 36.29
C GLU A 204 33.83 35.53 37.51
N GLY A 205 32.49 35.47 37.39
CA GLY A 205 31.67 34.30 37.72
C GLY A 205 31.18 34.22 39.16
N THR A 206 29.86 34.33 39.37
CA THR A 206 29.09 33.34 40.15
C THR A 206 27.60 33.66 40.27
N SER A 207 26.88 32.56 40.36
CA SER A 207 25.49 32.29 40.74
C SER A 207 24.95 32.91 42.05
N LYS A 208 23.64 32.67 42.29
CA LYS A 208 22.89 32.59 43.58
C LYS A 208 22.30 33.91 44.09
N ALA A 209 21.20 33.97 44.83
CA ALA A 209 20.13 33.05 45.27
C ALA A 209 19.16 33.87 46.16
N ARG A 210 18.17 33.16 46.75
CA ARG A 210 17.66 33.36 48.12
C ARG A 210 16.60 34.49 48.31
N LEU A 211 15.53 34.39 49.13
CA LEU A 211 15.16 33.46 50.20
C LEU A 211 13.78 33.84 50.82
N LYS A 212 12.98 32.82 51.23
CA LYS A 212 12.09 32.72 52.43
C LYS A 212 10.83 33.62 52.54
N PRO A 213 9.90 33.38 53.52
CA PRO A 213 9.87 32.49 54.71
C PRO A 213 8.60 31.57 54.73
N THR A 214 8.27 30.68 55.68
CA THR A 214 8.03 30.81 57.16
C THR A 214 7.88 29.42 57.83
N LYS A 215 7.84 29.43 59.17
CA LYS A 215 7.72 28.32 60.14
C LYS A 215 6.34 27.60 60.16
N GLY A 216 6.30 26.38 60.69
CA GLY A 216 5.27 25.98 61.66
C GLY A 216 4.65 24.56 61.59
N CYS A 217 4.85 23.80 62.69
CA CYS A 217 3.90 22.91 63.40
C CYS A 217 3.70 21.41 63.01
N HIS A 218 4.14 20.57 63.97
CA HIS A 218 3.69 19.28 64.54
C HIS A 218 3.07 18.13 63.69
N GLY A 219 3.73 16.95 63.80
CA GLY A 219 3.18 15.80 64.53
C GLY A 219 2.50 14.65 63.74
N SER A 220 3.20 13.51 63.57
CA SER A 220 2.84 12.20 64.18
C SER A 220 3.75 11.06 63.67
N CYS A 221 3.74 9.98 64.45
CA CYS A 221 4.71 8.89 64.59
C CYS A 221 4.64 7.81 63.48
N SER A 222 5.73 7.10 63.20
CA SER A 222 5.77 5.63 63.34
C SER A 222 7.17 5.03 63.15
N MET A 223 7.67 4.47 64.26
CA MET A 223 8.31 3.16 64.44
C MET A 223 9.19 2.60 63.31
N PHE A 224 10.51 2.69 63.46
CA PHE A 224 11.42 1.55 63.69
C PHE A 224 12.85 2.09 63.72
N SER A 225 13.28 2.41 64.93
CA SER A 225 14.66 2.62 65.32
C SER A 225 15.39 1.29 65.39
N GLU A 226 16.66 1.24 64.98
CA GLU A 226 17.71 0.71 65.85
C GLU A 226 19.11 1.03 65.34
N ASN A 227 19.87 1.69 66.21
CA ASN A 227 21.30 1.90 66.12
C ASN A 227 21.99 0.62 66.61
N LEU A 228 22.96 0.09 65.87
CA LEU A 228 24.13 -0.54 66.48
C LEU A 228 25.37 -0.13 65.68
N LYS A 229 26.24 0.64 66.35
CA LYS A 229 27.60 0.94 65.89
C LYS A 229 28.45 -0.31 66.09
N GLU A 230 28.99 -0.86 65.01
CA GLU A 230 30.17 -1.74 65.07
C GLU A 230 31.40 -0.86 65.31
N GLU A 231 32.08 -1.07 66.44
CA GLU A 231 33.39 -0.48 66.71
C GLU A 231 34.48 -1.17 65.87
N GLN A 232 34.97 -0.39 64.89
CA GLN A 232 36.34 -0.28 64.38
C GLN A 232 37.10 -1.56 63.96
N LEU A 233 37.18 -1.73 62.64
CA LEU A 233 38.30 -2.41 61.96
C LEU A 233 39.16 -1.38 61.19
N PRO A 234 40.47 -1.64 61.05
CA PRO A 234 41.54 -0.64 60.92
C PRO A 234 41.51 0.19 59.62
N ALA A 235 42.10 1.39 59.70
CA ALA A 235 42.08 2.39 58.63
C ALA A 235 42.66 1.84 57.30
N PRO A 236 41.92 1.91 56.18
CA PRO A 236 42.46 1.59 54.87
C PRO A 236 43.50 2.63 54.44
N ARG A 237 44.56 2.16 53.79
CA ARG A 237 45.71 2.97 53.31
C ARG A 237 45.24 4.16 52.48
N SER A 238 45.92 5.31 52.58
CA SER A 238 45.54 6.53 51.86
C SER A 238 45.54 6.32 50.34
N ALA A 239 44.43 6.67 49.70
CA ALA A 239 44.32 6.65 48.26
C ALA A 239 45.03 7.86 47.65
N ALA A 240 46.05 7.64 46.83
CA ALA A 240 46.67 8.67 46.01
C ALA A 240 46.03 8.67 44.61
N THR A 241 45.45 9.79 44.21
CA THR A 241 44.81 9.95 42.90
C THR A 241 45.86 10.36 41.86
N ILE A 242 46.24 9.43 40.99
CA ILE A 242 47.03 9.78 39.79
C ILE A 242 46.07 10.43 38.79
N LYS A 243 46.33 11.69 38.43
CA LYS A 243 45.63 12.34 37.31
C LYS A 243 46.15 11.78 36.01
N VAL A 244 45.46 10.77 35.48
CA VAL A 244 45.68 10.28 34.12
C VAL A 244 44.94 11.22 33.16
N ASN A 245 45.67 12.08 32.47
CA ASN A 245 45.12 12.86 31.37
C ASN A 245 45.10 11.95 30.13
N PHE A 246 43.95 11.38 29.81
CA PHE A 246 43.77 10.69 28.54
C PHE A 246 43.81 11.74 27.42
N THR A 247 44.75 11.60 26.50
CA THR A 247 44.66 12.26 25.19
C THR A 247 43.29 11.93 24.59
N PRO A 248 42.48 12.92 24.18
CA PRO A 248 41.20 12.64 23.58
C PRO A 248 41.43 11.74 22.38
N ARG A 249 40.70 10.62 22.33
CA ARG A 249 40.80 9.65 21.24
C ARG A 249 40.15 10.24 19.99
N VAL A 250 40.86 11.14 19.33
CA VAL A 250 40.49 11.62 18.00
C VAL A 250 41.12 10.66 16.99
N PHE A 251 40.59 9.44 16.94
CA PHE A 251 40.44 8.86 15.62
C PHE A 251 39.29 9.64 14.99
N PRO A 252 39.47 10.29 13.82
CA PRO A 252 38.33 10.60 12.99
C PRO A 252 37.81 9.24 12.53
N THR A 253 37.04 8.58 13.39
CA THR A 253 36.00 7.69 12.89
C THR A 253 35.18 8.65 12.06
N ALA A 254 35.20 8.51 10.73
CA ALA A 254 34.27 9.24 9.90
C ALA A 254 32.94 9.10 10.62
N LEU A 255 32.34 10.23 11.03
CA LEU A 255 30.94 10.24 11.42
C LEU A 255 30.31 9.44 10.30
N ARG A 256 29.83 8.24 10.65
CA ARG A 256 29.14 7.37 9.72
C ARG A 256 28.01 8.24 9.25
N GLU A 257 28.20 8.91 8.11
CA GLU A 257 27.17 9.62 7.39
C GLU A 257 26.08 8.57 7.32
N SER A 258 25.07 8.79 8.14
CA SER A 258 24.17 7.72 8.51
C SER A 258 23.34 7.51 7.27
N ARG A 259 23.81 6.62 6.40
CA ARG A 259 23.11 6.15 5.22
C ARG A 259 21.74 5.59 5.58
N VAL A 260 21.42 5.44 6.87
CA VAL A 260 20.09 5.19 7.39
C VAL A 260 19.05 6.12 6.75
N ALA A 261 19.31 7.42 6.61
CA ALA A 261 18.34 8.32 5.97
C ALA A 261 18.16 7.98 4.47
N GLU A 262 19.26 7.73 3.76
CA GLU A 262 19.25 7.35 2.33
C GLU A 262 18.66 5.94 2.11
N GLU A 263 18.91 5.00 3.03
CA GLU A 263 18.41 3.63 3.07
C GLU A 263 16.92 3.61 3.42
N GLU A 264 16.47 4.44 4.36
CA GLU A 264 15.06 4.63 4.70
C GLU A 264 14.31 5.29 3.55
N GLU A 265 14.88 6.31 2.90
CA GLU A 265 14.32 6.89 1.68
C GLU A 265 14.25 5.87 0.56
N TRP A 266 15.29 5.05 0.38
CA TRP A 266 15.30 3.99 -0.62
C TRP A 266 14.23 2.93 -0.33
N LEU A 267 14.10 2.50 0.92
CA LEU A 267 13.07 1.56 1.38
C LEU A 267 11.66 2.15 1.24
N GLN A 268 11.48 3.44 1.54
CA GLN A 268 10.21 4.14 1.34
C GLN A 268 9.85 4.23 -0.15
N LYS A 269 10.79 4.63 -1.02
CA LYS A 269 10.60 4.64 -2.48
C LYS A 269 10.28 3.25 -3.01
N GLN A 270 10.91 2.21 -2.47
CA GLN A 270 10.62 0.82 -2.86
C GLN A 270 9.25 0.34 -2.38
N ALA A 271 8.87 0.68 -1.14
CA ALA A 271 7.57 0.37 -0.57
C ALA A 271 6.45 1.13 -1.27
N GLU A 272 6.68 2.39 -1.64
CA GLU A 272 5.76 3.22 -2.42
C GLU A 272 5.61 2.67 -3.84
N ALA A 273 6.70 2.28 -4.51
CA ALA A 273 6.63 1.61 -5.82
C ALA A 273 5.85 0.28 -5.74
N ARG A 274 6.09 -0.54 -4.70
CA ARG A 274 5.31 -1.77 -4.46
C ARG A 274 3.83 -1.46 -4.16
N ARG A 275 3.55 -0.40 -3.39
CA ARG A 275 2.17 0.06 -3.12
C ARG A 275 1.49 0.59 -4.37
N ALA A 276 2.18 1.32 -5.25
CA ALA A 276 1.64 1.80 -6.51
C ALA A 276 1.27 0.62 -7.44
N ILE A 277 2.16 -0.36 -7.55
CA ILE A 277 1.90 -1.61 -8.30
C ILE A 277 0.73 -2.39 -7.68
N ASN A 278 0.70 -2.54 -6.35
CA ASN A 278 -0.36 -3.27 -5.65
C ASN A 278 -1.71 -2.51 -5.62
N SER A 279 -1.70 -1.19 -5.57
CA SER A 279 -2.88 -0.33 -5.68
C SER A 279 -3.48 -0.44 -7.08
N ASP A 280 -2.62 -0.37 -8.11
CA ASP A 280 -3.02 -0.61 -9.50
C ASP A 280 -3.55 -2.05 -9.69
N LEU A 281 -2.99 -3.05 -8.99
CA LEU A 281 -3.48 -4.44 -8.98
C LEU A 281 -4.80 -4.64 -8.21
N SER A 282 -5.02 -3.89 -7.13
CA SER A 282 -6.28 -3.93 -6.38
C SER A 282 -7.42 -3.27 -7.16
N GLU A 283 -7.13 -2.25 -7.99
CA GLU A 283 -8.07 -1.67 -8.96
C GLU A 283 -8.38 -2.64 -10.13
N LEU A 284 -7.43 -3.53 -10.46
CA LEU A 284 -7.62 -4.59 -11.44
C LEU A 284 -8.41 -5.81 -10.88
N GLU A 285 -8.66 -5.89 -9.57
CA GLU A 285 -9.37 -7.01 -8.92
C GLU A 285 -10.89 -6.96 -9.14
N ASP A 286 -11.44 -5.77 -9.41
CA ASP A 286 -12.85 -5.51 -9.75
C ASP A 286 -13.15 -5.64 -11.26
N LEU A 287 -12.14 -5.92 -12.09
CA LEU A 287 -12.31 -6.14 -13.53
C LEU A 287 -13.00 -7.47 -13.80
N LYS A 288 -13.97 -7.46 -14.74
CA LYS A 288 -14.63 -8.70 -15.21
C LYS A 288 -13.57 -9.67 -15.75
N GLU A 289 -13.85 -10.98 -15.70
CA GLU A 289 -12.91 -12.02 -16.17
C GLU A 289 -12.41 -11.78 -17.60
N GLU A 290 -13.25 -11.19 -18.45
CA GLU A 290 -12.93 -10.79 -19.83
C GLU A 290 -11.87 -9.68 -19.89
N GLU A 291 -11.90 -8.73 -18.96
CA GLU A 291 -10.99 -7.58 -18.92
C GLU A 291 -9.61 -7.94 -18.34
N LYS A 292 -9.45 -9.17 -17.81
CA LYS A 292 -8.14 -9.73 -17.43
C LYS A 292 -7.34 -10.22 -18.63
N ASN A 293 -7.96 -10.35 -19.81
CA ASN A 293 -7.24 -10.72 -21.02
C ASN A 293 -6.68 -9.47 -21.75
N PRO A 294 -5.35 -9.34 -21.91
CA PRO A 294 -4.76 -8.19 -22.58
C PRO A 294 -5.18 -8.06 -24.06
N ASP A 295 -5.48 -9.18 -24.74
CA ASP A 295 -5.94 -9.16 -26.12
C ASP A 295 -7.35 -8.58 -26.26
N TRP A 296 -8.24 -8.87 -25.29
CA TRP A 296 -9.57 -8.30 -25.27
C TRP A 296 -9.53 -6.78 -25.04
N LEU A 297 -8.68 -6.31 -24.11
CA LEU A 297 -8.49 -4.88 -23.87
C LEU A 297 -7.86 -4.16 -25.06
N LYS A 298 -6.92 -4.82 -25.75
CA LYS A 298 -6.37 -4.33 -27.03
C LYS A 298 -7.48 -4.13 -28.06
N ASP A 299 -8.36 -5.12 -28.23
CA ASP A 299 -9.44 -5.04 -29.21
C ASP A 299 -10.51 -4.01 -28.81
N LYS A 300 -10.79 -3.86 -27.52
CA LYS A 300 -11.62 -2.76 -26.98
C LYS A 300 -10.99 -1.41 -27.30
N GLY A 301 -9.69 -1.24 -27.05
CA GLY A 301 -8.94 -0.03 -27.40
C GLY A 301 -8.98 0.27 -28.91
N ASN A 302 -8.86 -0.75 -29.76
CA ASN A 302 -8.96 -0.62 -31.21
C ASN A 302 -10.36 -0.13 -31.64
N LYS A 303 -11.42 -0.68 -31.05
CA LYS A 303 -12.81 -0.23 -31.31
C LYS A 303 -12.99 1.23 -30.90
N MET A 304 -12.53 1.63 -29.72
CA MET A 304 -12.63 3.01 -29.25
C MET A 304 -11.82 3.98 -30.11
N PHE A 305 -10.65 3.55 -30.59
CA PHE A 305 -9.84 4.31 -31.54
C PHE A 305 -10.57 4.51 -32.88
N ALA A 306 -11.20 3.47 -33.41
CA ALA A 306 -11.99 3.54 -34.64
C ALA A 306 -13.23 4.46 -34.48
N MET A 307 -13.81 4.54 -33.28
CA MET A 307 -14.88 5.48 -32.93
C MET A 307 -14.39 6.93 -32.74
N GLY A 308 -13.08 7.18 -32.82
CA GLY A 308 -12.49 8.51 -32.59
C GLY A 308 -12.36 8.91 -31.13
N ASN A 309 -12.72 8.05 -30.18
CA ASN A 309 -12.55 8.32 -28.75
C ASN A 309 -11.15 7.90 -28.28
N TYR A 310 -10.18 8.78 -28.53
CA TYR A 310 -8.77 8.49 -28.24
C TYR A 310 -8.44 8.44 -26.74
N LEU A 311 -9.13 9.21 -25.90
CA LEU A 311 -8.91 9.21 -24.44
C LEU A 311 -9.34 7.86 -23.83
N ALA A 312 -10.52 7.37 -24.18
CA ALA A 312 -10.98 6.06 -23.72
C ALA A 312 -10.09 4.93 -24.26
N ALA A 313 -9.60 5.05 -25.50
CA ALA A 313 -8.66 4.09 -26.07
C ALA A 313 -7.33 4.05 -25.29
N VAL A 314 -6.78 5.21 -24.91
CA VAL A 314 -5.58 5.30 -24.05
C VAL A 314 -5.80 4.59 -22.72
N ASN A 315 -6.95 4.79 -22.08
CA ASN A 315 -7.26 4.12 -20.81
C ASN A 315 -7.32 2.59 -20.98
N ALA A 316 -7.97 2.09 -22.04
CA ALA A 316 -8.00 0.66 -22.33
C ALA A 316 -6.60 0.08 -22.58
N TYR A 317 -5.75 0.78 -23.34
CA TYR A 317 -4.36 0.36 -23.55
C TYR A 317 -3.51 0.45 -22.28
N ASN A 318 -3.72 1.45 -21.42
CA ASN A 318 -3.03 1.56 -20.14
C ASN A 318 -3.31 0.34 -19.27
N LEU A 319 -4.58 -0.07 -19.16
CA LEU A 319 -4.97 -1.29 -18.46
C LEU A 319 -4.33 -2.53 -19.12
N ALA A 320 -4.34 -2.62 -20.45
CA ALA A 320 -3.73 -3.74 -21.15
C ALA A 320 -2.21 -3.83 -20.89
N VAL A 321 -1.51 -2.70 -20.85
CA VAL A 321 -0.07 -2.62 -20.56
C VAL A 321 0.23 -3.00 -19.10
N ARG A 322 -0.64 -2.62 -18.16
CA ARG A 322 -0.53 -3.05 -16.74
C ARG A 322 -0.61 -4.57 -16.61
N LEU A 323 -1.49 -5.22 -17.38
CA LEU A 323 -1.62 -6.68 -17.40
C LEU A 323 -0.46 -7.36 -18.12
N ASN A 324 -0.06 -6.85 -19.28
CA ASN A 324 1.04 -7.39 -20.07
C ASN A 324 1.91 -6.28 -20.68
N ASN A 325 3.06 -6.04 -20.06
CA ASN A 325 4.03 -5.04 -20.50
C ASN A 325 5.00 -5.54 -21.58
N ARG A 326 4.87 -6.79 -22.04
CA ARG A 326 5.78 -7.38 -23.05
C ARG A 326 5.23 -7.32 -24.46
N LEU A 327 4.01 -6.83 -24.65
CA LEU A 327 3.35 -6.80 -25.96
C LEU A 327 3.62 -5.46 -26.67
N PRO A 328 4.49 -5.39 -27.70
CA PRO A 328 4.87 -4.13 -28.35
C PRO A 328 3.68 -3.44 -29.07
N LEU A 329 2.70 -4.23 -29.53
CA LEU A 329 1.51 -3.72 -30.20
C LEU A 329 0.67 -2.78 -29.32
N LEU A 330 0.66 -2.99 -28.00
CA LEU A 330 -0.09 -2.14 -27.07
C LEU A 330 0.51 -0.73 -26.99
N TYR A 331 1.83 -0.65 -26.81
CA TYR A 331 2.58 0.61 -26.82
C TYR A 331 2.44 1.32 -28.16
N LEU A 332 2.54 0.56 -29.26
CA LEU A 332 2.41 1.10 -30.60
C LEU A 332 1.03 1.76 -30.77
N ASN A 333 -0.06 1.06 -30.44
CA ASN A 333 -1.41 1.59 -30.56
C ASN A 333 -1.68 2.75 -29.60
N ARG A 334 -1.16 2.71 -28.37
CA ARG A 334 -1.23 3.82 -27.43
C ARG A 334 -0.50 5.07 -27.96
N ALA A 335 0.67 4.91 -28.58
CA ALA A 335 1.39 6.01 -29.24
C ALA A 335 0.55 6.66 -30.36
N ALA A 336 -0.20 5.88 -31.14
CA ALA A 336 -1.10 6.42 -32.15
C ALA A 336 -2.25 7.25 -31.53
N CYS A 337 -2.82 6.81 -30.41
CA CYS A 337 -3.78 7.63 -29.67
C CYS A 337 -3.14 8.93 -29.17
N HIS A 338 -1.93 8.87 -28.63
CA HIS A 338 -1.21 10.04 -28.14
C HIS A 338 -0.88 11.05 -29.24
N LEU A 339 -0.51 10.59 -30.44
CA LEU A 339 -0.36 11.47 -31.61
C LEU A 339 -1.66 12.19 -31.96
N LYS A 340 -2.80 11.49 -31.93
CA LYS A 340 -4.11 12.10 -32.19
C LYS A 340 -4.54 13.11 -31.12
N LEU A 341 -4.13 12.88 -29.88
CA LEU A 341 -4.36 13.78 -28.75
C LEU A 341 -3.31 14.90 -28.62
N ARG A 342 -2.30 14.97 -29.51
CA ARG A 342 -1.13 15.86 -29.42
C ARG A 342 -0.30 15.71 -28.13
N ASN A 343 -0.32 14.54 -27.50
CA ASN A 343 0.56 14.21 -26.38
C ASN A 343 1.91 13.68 -26.91
N LEU A 344 2.70 14.57 -27.51
CA LEU A 344 3.86 14.20 -28.34
C LEU A 344 4.97 13.49 -27.56
N HIS A 345 5.31 13.99 -26.37
CA HIS A 345 6.33 13.35 -25.52
C HIS A 345 5.96 11.90 -25.15
N LYS A 346 4.71 11.67 -24.74
CA LYS A 346 4.21 10.31 -24.43
C LYS A 346 4.20 9.40 -25.67
N ALA A 347 3.90 9.94 -26.85
CA ALA A 347 3.99 9.18 -28.09
C ALA A 347 5.42 8.74 -28.42
N ILE A 348 6.43 9.58 -28.12
CA ILE A 348 7.85 9.27 -28.30
C ILE A 348 8.28 8.18 -27.32
N GLU A 349 7.91 8.30 -26.04
CA GLU A 349 8.20 7.30 -25.01
C GLU A 349 7.62 5.93 -25.38
N ASP A 350 6.34 5.88 -25.76
CA ASP A 350 5.68 4.64 -26.15
C ASP A 350 6.27 4.01 -27.41
N SER A 351 6.57 4.83 -28.42
CA SER A 351 7.17 4.33 -29.66
C SER A 351 8.59 3.82 -29.41
N SER A 352 9.35 4.46 -28.53
CA SER A 352 10.69 4.00 -28.13
C SER A 352 10.62 2.70 -27.34
N LYS A 353 9.67 2.56 -26.41
CA LYS A 353 9.44 1.32 -25.68
C LYS A 353 9.01 0.18 -26.59
N ALA A 354 8.17 0.46 -27.59
CA ALA A 354 7.80 -0.52 -28.60
C ALA A 354 9.03 -1.00 -29.39
N LEU A 355 9.92 -0.09 -29.80
CA LEU A 355 11.16 -0.44 -30.51
C LEU A 355 12.11 -1.29 -29.65
N GLU A 356 12.26 -0.98 -28.35
CA GLU A 356 13.04 -1.82 -27.43
C GLU A 356 12.49 -3.26 -27.37
N LEU A 357 11.17 -3.41 -27.27
CA LEU A 357 10.51 -4.73 -27.22
C LEU A 357 10.54 -5.47 -28.56
N LEU A 358 10.74 -4.76 -29.68
CA LEU A 358 10.87 -5.33 -31.02
C LEU A 358 12.32 -5.73 -31.35
N THR A 359 13.20 -5.80 -30.36
CA THR A 359 14.54 -6.36 -30.49
C THR A 359 14.55 -7.84 -30.05
N PRO A 360 15.17 -8.76 -30.81
CA PRO A 360 15.92 -8.56 -32.05
C PRO A 360 15.04 -8.26 -33.28
N PRO A 361 15.59 -7.64 -34.34
CA PRO A 361 14.89 -7.43 -35.61
C PRO A 361 14.64 -8.77 -36.32
N VAL A 362 13.37 -9.12 -36.53
CA VAL A 362 12.92 -10.37 -37.19
C VAL A 362 11.95 -9.99 -38.33
N PRO A 363 11.88 -10.74 -39.46
CA PRO A 363 10.93 -10.44 -40.53
C PRO A 363 9.47 -10.29 -40.08
N ASP A 364 9.03 -11.10 -39.12
CA ASP A 364 7.65 -11.04 -38.59
C ASP A 364 7.31 -9.71 -37.92
N ASN A 365 8.31 -9.03 -37.35
CA ASN A 365 8.13 -7.79 -36.60
C ASN A 365 8.50 -6.53 -37.40
N GLU A 366 8.83 -6.70 -38.68
CA GLU A 366 9.24 -5.66 -39.62
C GLU A 366 8.18 -4.55 -39.73
N ASN A 367 6.93 -4.93 -39.99
CA ASN A 367 5.80 -4.02 -40.11
C ASN A 367 5.55 -3.22 -38.82
N ALA A 368 5.75 -3.83 -37.66
CA ALA A 368 5.58 -3.16 -36.38
C ALA A 368 6.69 -2.14 -36.12
N ARG A 369 7.94 -2.48 -36.47
CA ARG A 369 9.10 -1.58 -36.38
C ARG A 369 8.95 -0.37 -37.28
N VAL A 370 8.55 -0.54 -38.54
CA VAL A 370 8.26 0.57 -39.47
C VAL A 370 7.24 1.51 -38.86
N LYS A 371 6.12 0.99 -38.35
CA LYS A 371 5.09 1.80 -37.69
C LYS A 371 5.62 2.54 -36.46
N ALA A 372 6.51 1.93 -35.67
CA ALA A 372 7.07 2.54 -34.48
C ALA A 372 8.00 3.71 -34.84
N TYR A 373 8.89 3.53 -35.81
CA TYR A 373 9.75 4.60 -36.34
C TYR A 373 8.91 5.74 -36.93
N VAL A 374 7.91 5.44 -37.76
CA VAL A 374 7.06 6.48 -38.36
C VAL A 374 6.29 7.26 -37.27
N ARG A 375 5.74 6.59 -36.25
CA ARG A 375 5.01 7.26 -35.16
C ARG A 375 5.93 8.14 -34.33
N ARG A 376 7.13 7.66 -34.00
CA ARG A 376 8.13 8.43 -33.26
C ARG A 376 8.64 9.63 -34.07
N GLY A 377 9.00 9.42 -35.35
CA GLY A 377 9.42 10.47 -36.27
C GLY A 377 8.34 11.52 -36.50
N THR A 378 7.07 11.11 -36.58
CA THR A 378 5.93 12.05 -36.66
C THR A 378 5.81 12.90 -35.40
N ALA A 379 5.98 12.29 -34.21
CA ALA A 379 5.95 13.04 -32.96
C ALA A 379 7.11 14.04 -32.86
N PHE A 380 8.32 13.67 -33.29
CA PHE A 380 9.47 14.57 -33.35
C PHE A 380 9.23 15.74 -34.31
N CYS A 381 8.71 15.48 -35.51
CA CYS A 381 8.39 16.55 -36.46
C CYS A 381 7.32 17.51 -35.92
N GLN A 382 6.33 17.01 -35.17
CA GLN A 382 5.32 17.86 -34.53
C GLN A 382 5.87 18.67 -33.34
N LEU A 383 7.01 18.25 -32.78
CA LEU A 383 7.79 19.01 -31.79
C LEU A 383 8.86 19.92 -32.45
N GLU A 384 8.85 20.04 -33.78
CA GLU A 384 9.84 20.79 -34.56
C GLU A 384 11.28 20.24 -34.49
N LEU A 385 11.43 19.00 -33.99
CA LEU A 385 12.67 18.24 -33.96
C LEU A 385 12.84 17.47 -35.28
N TYR A 386 13.02 18.22 -36.37
CA TYR A 386 13.01 17.67 -37.73
C TYR A 386 14.19 16.75 -38.03
N ALA A 387 15.36 16.98 -37.43
CA ALA A 387 16.56 16.16 -37.67
C ALA A 387 16.38 14.74 -37.11
N GLU A 388 15.91 14.63 -35.87
CA GLU A 388 15.58 13.37 -35.20
C GLU A 388 14.40 12.68 -35.89
N GLY A 389 13.40 13.47 -36.31
CA GLY A 389 12.30 12.99 -37.13
C GLY A 389 12.78 12.33 -38.42
N LEU A 390 13.64 13.02 -39.18
CA LEU A 390 14.20 12.51 -40.43
C LEU A 390 14.98 11.20 -40.22
N GLN A 391 15.77 11.11 -39.15
CA GLN A 391 16.52 9.89 -38.83
C GLN A 391 15.58 8.68 -38.63
N ASP A 392 14.44 8.87 -37.97
CA ASP A 392 13.43 7.82 -37.79
C ASP A 392 12.74 7.46 -39.11
N TYR A 393 12.42 8.44 -39.96
CA TYR A 393 11.86 8.18 -41.30
C TYR A 393 12.85 7.43 -42.20
N GLU A 394 14.14 7.76 -42.16
CA GLU A 394 15.18 7.04 -42.89
C GLU A 394 15.37 5.62 -42.34
N ALA A 395 15.30 5.42 -41.03
CA ALA A 395 15.30 4.09 -40.43
C ALA A 395 14.09 3.25 -40.88
N ALA A 396 12.91 3.87 -41.02
CA ALA A 396 11.72 3.22 -41.56
C ALA A 396 11.89 2.84 -43.05
N LEU A 397 12.48 3.72 -43.87
CA LEU A 397 12.75 3.46 -45.29
C LEU A 397 13.82 2.38 -45.52
N LYS A 398 14.80 2.24 -44.62
CA LYS A 398 15.76 1.12 -44.66
C LYS A 398 15.08 -0.23 -44.47
N ILE A 399 13.95 -0.26 -43.77
CA ILE A 399 13.17 -1.47 -43.51
C ILE A 399 12.17 -1.71 -44.64
N ASP A 400 11.36 -0.71 -45.00
CA ASP A 400 10.40 -0.79 -46.11
C ASP A 400 10.71 0.27 -47.20
N PRO A 401 11.65 -0.01 -48.12
CA PRO A 401 12.06 0.94 -49.16
C PRO A 401 10.97 1.21 -50.20
N LYS A 402 9.94 0.37 -50.29
CA LYS A 402 8.89 0.48 -51.32
C LYS A 402 7.77 1.44 -50.93
N ASN A 403 7.80 1.94 -49.70
CA ASN A 403 6.73 2.76 -49.16
C ASN A 403 6.83 4.22 -49.60
N LYS A 404 6.17 4.53 -50.73
CA LYS A 404 6.10 5.89 -51.31
C LYS A 404 5.58 6.96 -50.35
N ASN A 405 4.77 6.59 -49.35
CA ASN A 405 4.24 7.56 -48.39
C ASN A 405 5.33 8.03 -47.41
N ILE A 406 6.11 7.07 -46.87
CA ILE A 406 7.24 7.37 -45.98
C ILE A 406 8.32 8.15 -46.73
N GLU A 407 8.55 7.82 -48.00
CA GLU A 407 9.49 8.53 -48.88
C GLU A 407 9.09 10.00 -49.06
N LYS A 408 7.84 10.26 -49.45
CA LYS A 408 7.31 11.62 -49.58
C LYS A 408 7.38 12.41 -48.28
N ASP A 409 7.08 11.78 -47.15
CA ASP A 409 7.14 12.46 -45.85
C ASP A 409 8.59 12.76 -45.45
N ALA A 410 9.53 11.86 -45.72
CA ALA A 410 10.97 12.11 -45.52
C ALA A 410 11.48 13.25 -46.42
N GLU A 411 11.06 13.32 -47.68
CA GLU A 411 11.39 14.42 -48.59
C GLU A 411 10.86 15.77 -48.10
N LYS A 412 9.60 15.83 -47.65
CA LYS A 412 9.03 17.05 -47.04
C LYS A 412 9.88 17.53 -45.85
N ILE A 413 10.29 16.60 -44.98
CA ILE A 413 11.13 16.92 -43.82
C ILE A 413 12.51 17.43 -44.27
N ARG A 414 13.12 16.81 -45.30
CA ARG A 414 14.37 17.30 -45.90
C ARG A 414 14.24 18.73 -46.43
N HIS A 415 13.15 19.03 -47.14
CA HIS A 415 12.86 20.36 -47.66
C HIS A 415 12.65 21.41 -46.55
N LEU A 416 11.99 21.02 -45.46
CA LEU A 416 11.83 21.84 -44.25
C LEU A 416 13.17 22.17 -43.60
N ILE A 417 14.05 21.18 -43.44
CA ILE A 417 15.40 21.37 -42.86
C ILE A 417 16.26 22.28 -43.75
N GLN A 418 16.17 22.11 -45.07
CA GLN A 418 16.91 22.93 -46.05
C GLN A 418 16.33 24.35 -46.22
N GLY A 419 15.23 24.69 -45.54
CA GLY A 419 14.60 26.02 -45.60
C GLY A 419 13.85 26.31 -46.90
N THR A 420 13.63 25.32 -47.76
CA THR A 420 13.01 25.50 -49.10
C THR A 420 11.48 25.65 -49.07
N LEU A 421 10.85 25.48 -47.90
CA LEU A 421 9.39 25.54 -47.71
C LEU A 421 8.87 26.84 -47.06
N GLN A 422 9.65 27.92 -47.09
CA GLN A 422 9.13 29.27 -46.78
C GLN A 422 8.61 29.94 -48.05
N GLY A 423 7.30 29.83 -48.30
CA GLY A 423 6.59 30.70 -49.24
C GLY A 423 5.68 29.97 -50.24
N SER A 424 4.43 29.72 -49.82
CA SER A 424 3.27 29.63 -50.73
C SER A 424 2.00 29.94 -49.96
#